data_AF-A0A349YPJ3-F1
#
_entry.id   AF-A0A349YPJ3-F1
#
_cell.length_a   1.000
_cell.length_b   1.000
_cell.length_c   1.000
_cell.angle_alpha   90.00
_cell.angle_beta   90.00
_cell.angle_gamma   90.00
#
_symmetry.space_group_name_H-M   'P 1'
#
loop_
_entity.id
_entity.type
_entity.pdbx_description
1 polymer ?
#
loop_
_entity_poly.entity_id
_entity_poly.type
_entity_poly.pdbx_seq_one_letter_code
_entity_poly.pdbx_strand_id
1 'polypeptide(L)'
;MEMFPSDKSLVDLVSKIYDETQLWELARFKGSMKEINTKYPVECLREKNNTYRVSYLGDGNIAVLLFDDSGNRLFGNVYRTQLLKSDFDNLKKGQLLEEVRAIDPNGEYLFLSTGRKDAPKVSSHYTKDGYLITIEYDVSDVIISIKEELI
;
A
#
# COMPACT_ATOMS: atom_id res chain seq x y z
N MET A 1 9.36 0.80 19.68
CA MET A 1 9.59 0.90 18.23
C MET A 1 9.70 2.36 17.92
N GLU A 2 10.65 2.75 17.08
CA GLU A 2 10.81 4.13 16.66
C GLU A 2 10.05 4.34 15.34
N MET A 3 9.51 5.56 15.15
CA MET A 3 8.98 5.95 13.86
C MET A 3 10.13 6.32 12.93
N PHE A 4 10.12 5.76 11.72
CA PHE A 4 11.21 5.96 10.77
C PHE A 4 11.03 7.27 9.98
N PRO A 5 12.11 7.81 9.39
CA PRO A 5 12.06 9.10 8.68
C PRO A 5 10.97 9.09 7.59
N SER A 6 10.10 10.09 7.64
CA SER A 6 8.95 10.18 6.74
C SER A 6 9.35 10.47 5.28
N ASP A 7 10.59 10.90 5.04
CA ASP A 7 11.15 11.31 3.76
C ASP A 7 11.93 10.20 3.02
N LYS A 8 12.20 9.06 3.67
CA LYS A 8 12.91 7.93 3.05
C LYS A 8 11.96 6.86 2.55
N SER A 9 12.27 6.28 1.39
CA SER A 9 11.51 5.15 0.84
C SER A 9 11.76 3.89 1.65
N LEU A 10 10.77 2.98 1.71
CA LEU A 10 10.95 1.62 2.22
C LEU A 10 12.18 0.95 1.59
N VAL A 11 12.43 1.19 0.30
CA VAL A 11 13.55 0.63 -0.47
C VAL A 11 14.89 1.04 0.13
N ASP A 12 14.98 2.24 0.70
CA ASP A 12 16.20 2.77 1.31
C ASP A 12 16.34 2.38 2.79
N LEU A 13 15.25 1.95 3.43
CA LEU A 13 15.18 1.68 4.87
C LEU A 13 15.47 0.21 5.21
N VAL A 14 15.06 -0.73 4.36
CA VAL A 14 15.11 -2.16 4.69
C VAL A 14 16.51 -2.75 4.54
N SER A 15 16.90 -3.59 5.49
CA SER A 15 18.12 -4.40 5.40
C SER A 15 17.90 -5.75 4.73
N LYS A 16 16.62 -6.18 4.60
CA LYS A 16 16.24 -7.49 4.07
C LYS A 16 15.14 -7.40 3.01
N ILE A 17 15.34 -8.16 1.94
CA ILE A 17 14.32 -8.51 0.95
C ILE A 17 13.75 -9.88 1.32
N TYR A 18 12.42 -9.97 1.43
CA TYR A 18 11.69 -11.18 1.79
C TYR A 18 11.22 -11.91 0.53
N ASP A 19 11.22 -13.24 0.58
CA ASP A 19 10.62 -14.04 -0.49
C ASP A 19 9.08 -14.02 -0.39
N GLU A 20 8.41 -14.46 -1.46
CA GLU A 20 6.94 -14.43 -1.54
C GLU A 20 6.26 -15.24 -0.42
N THR A 21 6.85 -16.37 0.00
CA THR A 21 6.26 -17.19 1.07
C THR A 21 6.32 -16.43 2.39
N GLN A 22 7.46 -15.81 2.69
CA GLN A 22 7.63 -14.97 3.88
C GLN A 22 6.69 -13.76 3.88
N LEU A 23 6.49 -13.10 2.74
CA LEU A 23 5.54 -11.99 2.62
C LEU A 23 4.11 -12.42 2.94
N TRP A 24 3.67 -13.58 2.44
CA TRP A 24 2.35 -14.11 2.75
C TRP A 24 2.20 -14.54 4.20
N GLU A 25 3.25 -15.11 4.80
CA GLU A 25 3.28 -15.40 6.24
C GLU A 25 3.13 -14.13 7.08
N LEU A 26 3.86 -13.07 6.73
CA LEU A 26 3.78 -11.75 7.36
C LEU A 26 2.37 -11.16 7.23
N ALA A 27 1.81 -11.13 6.01
CA ALA A 27 0.48 -10.57 5.77
C ALA A 27 -0.61 -11.31 6.55
N ARG A 28 -0.51 -12.64 6.67
CA ARG A 28 -1.45 -13.51 7.39
C ARG A 28 -1.18 -13.61 8.89
N PHE A 29 -0.11 -13.00 9.38
CA PHE A 29 0.22 -13.00 10.80
C PHE A 29 -0.92 -12.36 11.62
N LYS A 30 -1.40 -13.07 12.63
CA LYS A 30 -2.54 -12.66 13.47
C LYS A 30 -2.16 -12.02 14.80
N GLY A 31 -0.86 -11.96 15.12
CA GLY A 31 -0.40 -11.35 16.36
C GLY A 31 -0.31 -9.82 16.29
N SER A 32 0.03 -9.23 17.42
CA SER A 32 0.28 -7.80 17.62
C SER A 32 1.54 -7.31 16.92
N MET A 33 1.67 -5.99 16.80
CA MET A 33 2.88 -5.36 16.27
C MET A 33 4.14 -5.76 17.06
N LYS A 34 4.03 -5.89 18.39
CA LYS A 34 5.16 -6.30 19.24
C LYS A 34 5.63 -7.73 18.94
N GLU A 35 4.67 -8.64 18.74
CA GLU A 35 4.97 -10.04 18.45
C GLU A 35 5.59 -10.19 17.06
N ILE A 36 5.07 -9.47 16.05
CA ILE A 36 5.67 -9.55 14.70
C ILE A 36 7.08 -8.98 14.71
N ASN A 37 7.32 -7.85 15.38
CA ASN A 37 8.64 -7.22 15.48
C ASN A 37 9.70 -8.11 16.16
N THR A 38 9.26 -9.04 17.00
CA THR A 38 10.16 -10.01 17.65
C THR A 38 10.64 -11.09 16.66
N LYS A 39 9.80 -11.44 15.66
CA LYS A 39 10.13 -12.45 14.64
C LYS A 39 10.75 -11.85 13.38
N TYR A 40 10.23 -10.69 13.00
CA TYR A 40 10.56 -9.95 11.79
C TYR A 40 10.73 -8.49 12.18
N PRO A 41 11.99 -8.01 12.34
CA PRO A 41 12.23 -6.63 12.74
C PRO A 41 11.49 -5.64 11.84
N VAL A 42 10.75 -4.73 12.46
CA VAL A 42 10.01 -3.67 11.78
C VAL A 42 10.99 -2.56 11.43
N GLU A 43 11.30 -2.45 10.14
CA GLU A 43 12.24 -1.45 9.60
C GLU A 43 11.53 -0.27 8.91
N CYS A 44 10.22 -0.40 8.67
CA CYS A 44 9.40 0.65 8.10
C CYS A 44 8.04 0.68 8.80
N LEU A 45 7.87 1.70 9.64
CA LEU A 45 6.66 1.99 10.39
C LEU A 45 6.24 3.43 10.12
N ARG A 46 5.01 3.62 9.64
CA ARG A 46 4.38 4.94 9.43
C ARG A 46 3.05 5.03 10.15
N GLU A 47 2.76 6.20 10.69
CA GLU A 47 1.47 6.50 11.30
C GLU A 47 0.64 7.41 10.38
N LYS A 48 -0.64 7.10 10.22
CA LYS A 48 -1.62 7.97 9.55
C LYS A 48 -2.99 7.79 10.18
N ASN A 49 -3.58 8.87 10.69
CA ASN A 49 -4.93 8.88 11.28
C ASN A 49 -5.12 7.78 12.35
N ASN A 50 -4.21 7.69 13.32
CA ASN A 50 -4.19 6.68 14.38
C ASN A 50 -4.11 5.22 13.89
N THR A 51 -3.77 5.01 12.61
CA THR A 51 -3.45 3.70 12.06
C THR A 51 -1.96 3.62 11.79
N TYR A 52 -1.34 2.53 12.23
CA TYR A 52 0.06 2.26 11.99
C TYR A 52 0.21 1.29 10.83
N ARG A 53 0.96 1.71 9.80
CA ARG A 53 1.32 0.90 8.65
C ARG A 53 2.75 0.38 8.81
N VAL A 54 2.88 -0.93 8.82
CA VAL A 54 4.14 -1.67 8.75
C VAL A 54 4.29 -2.27 7.36
N SER A 55 5.48 -2.17 6.78
CA SER A 55 5.73 -2.59 5.41
C SER A 55 7.00 -3.44 5.32
N TYR A 56 6.92 -4.57 4.61
CA TYR A 56 8.05 -5.45 4.33
C TYR A 56 8.23 -5.62 2.83
N LEU A 57 9.46 -5.37 2.36
CA LEU A 57 9.80 -5.40 0.94
C LEU A 57 10.14 -6.82 0.50
N GLY A 58 9.58 -7.26 -0.63
CA GLY A 58 10.08 -8.40 -1.39
C GLY A 58 10.51 -8.00 -2.78
N ASP A 59 10.86 -8.99 -3.60
CA ASP A 59 11.21 -8.77 -5.00
C ASP A 59 9.94 -8.67 -5.85
N GLY A 60 9.59 -7.44 -6.24
CA GLY A 60 8.38 -7.13 -7.03
C GLY A 60 7.06 -7.23 -6.25
N ASN A 61 7.12 -7.38 -4.92
CA ASN A 61 5.96 -7.38 -4.04
C ASN A 61 6.26 -6.68 -2.72
N ILE A 62 5.21 -6.33 -1.98
CA ILE A 62 5.29 -5.73 -0.65
C ILE A 62 4.20 -6.30 0.24
N ALA A 63 4.56 -6.71 1.46
CA ALA A 63 3.56 -7.01 2.49
C ALA A 63 3.27 -5.74 3.28
N VAL A 64 1.98 -5.39 3.36
CA VAL A 64 1.51 -4.22 4.11
C VAL A 64 0.59 -4.67 5.23
N LEU A 65 0.83 -4.10 6.40
CA LEU A 65 0.24 -4.48 7.65
C LEU A 65 -0.28 -3.25 8.38
N LEU A 66 -1.56 -3.23 8.72
CA LEU A 66 -2.19 -2.16 9.50
C LEU A 66 -2.46 -2.62 10.93
N PHE A 67 -2.19 -1.71 11.87
CA PHE A 67 -2.43 -1.87 13.30
C PHE A 67 -3.14 -0.63 13.87
N ASP A 68 -3.91 -0.83 14.94
CA ASP A 68 -4.46 0.28 15.73
C ASP A 68 -3.41 0.88 16.69
N ASP A 69 -3.80 1.89 17.44
CA ASP A 69 -2.97 2.58 18.44
C ASP A 69 -2.50 1.69 19.60
N SER A 70 -3.22 0.60 19.84
CA SER A 70 -2.92 -0.41 20.84
C SER A 70 -2.01 -1.51 20.29
N GLY A 71 -1.64 -1.43 19.01
CA GLY A 71 -0.80 -2.41 18.32
C GLY A 71 -1.52 -3.70 17.93
N ASN A 72 -2.86 -3.72 17.98
CA ASN A 72 -3.67 -4.84 17.52
C ASN A 72 -3.80 -4.81 16.01
N ARG A 73 -3.91 -6.02 15.44
CA ARG A 73 -3.99 -6.23 14.01
C ARG A 73 -5.33 -5.77 13.44
N LEU A 74 -5.29 -4.86 12.47
CA LEU A 74 -6.48 -4.43 11.71
C LEU A 74 -6.60 -5.18 10.37
N PHE A 75 -5.52 -5.21 9.59
CA PHE A 75 -5.55 -5.73 8.23
C PHE A 75 -4.15 -6.06 7.72
N GLY A 76 -3.99 -7.01 6.81
CA GLY A 76 -2.85 -6.96 5.89
C GLY A 76 -2.96 -7.89 4.71
N ASN A 77 -2.13 -7.57 3.73
CA ASN A 77 -2.12 -8.20 2.42
C ASN A 77 -0.74 -8.08 1.78
N VAL A 78 -0.54 -8.80 0.68
CA VAL A 78 0.61 -8.65 -0.20
C VAL A 78 0.14 -7.97 -1.49
N TYR A 79 0.90 -6.96 -1.92
CA TYR A 79 0.63 -6.19 -3.11
C TYR A 79 1.81 -6.29 -4.09
N ARG A 80 1.51 -6.22 -5.39
CA ARG A 80 2.53 -6.20 -6.44
C ARG A 80 3.13 -4.81 -6.54
N THR A 81 4.44 -4.73 -6.81
CA THR A 81 5.20 -3.49 -6.97
C THR A 81 5.96 -3.48 -8.30
N GLN A 82 5.22 -3.58 -9.40
CA GLN A 82 5.81 -3.71 -10.75
C GLN A 82 6.12 -2.37 -11.41
N LEU A 83 5.38 -1.32 -11.06
CA LEU A 83 5.46 0.01 -11.66
C LEU A 83 6.25 0.98 -10.77
N LEU A 84 6.78 2.04 -11.37
CA LEU A 84 7.39 3.17 -10.68
C LEU A 84 6.35 4.27 -10.45
N LYS A 85 6.56 5.13 -9.45
CA LYS A 85 5.76 6.34 -9.26
C LYS A 85 5.67 7.18 -10.53
N SER A 86 6.77 7.27 -11.29
CA SER A 86 6.83 8.04 -12.54
C SER A 86 5.90 7.53 -13.64
N ASP A 87 5.49 6.26 -13.60
CA ASP A 87 4.55 5.70 -14.58
C ASP A 87 3.17 6.37 -14.48
N PHE A 88 2.87 7.00 -13.34
CA PHE A 88 1.62 7.70 -13.07
C PHE A 88 1.72 9.22 -13.27
N ASP A 89 2.89 9.80 -13.56
CA ASP A 89 3.10 11.27 -13.61
C ASP A 89 2.24 11.97 -14.66
N ASN A 90 1.85 11.27 -15.73
CA ASN A 90 1.00 11.81 -16.79
C ASN A 90 -0.51 11.74 -16.47
N LEU A 91 -0.90 11.08 -15.37
CA LEU A 91 -2.29 11.02 -14.95
C LEU A 91 -2.76 12.37 -14.40
N LYS A 92 -4.01 12.72 -14.74
CA LYS A 92 -4.64 13.97 -14.33
C LYS A 92 -6.12 13.79 -14.07
N LYS A 93 -6.67 14.70 -13.26
CA LYS A 93 -8.12 14.80 -13.04
C LYS A 93 -8.87 14.96 -14.36
N GLY A 94 -10.03 14.33 -14.46
CA GLY A 94 -10.85 14.32 -15.67
C GLY A 94 -10.59 13.12 -16.59
N GLN A 95 -9.54 12.34 -16.37
CA GLN A 95 -9.32 11.08 -17.07
C GLN A 95 -10.20 9.95 -16.55
N LEU A 96 -10.41 8.93 -17.37
CA LEU A 96 -11.24 7.78 -17.07
C LEU A 96 -10.46 6.70 -16.32
N LEU A 97 -11.17 5.92 -15.51
CA LEU A 97 -10.66 4.71 -14.86
C LEU A 97 -9.94 3.76 -15.84
N GLU A 98 -10.45 3.61 -17.06
CA GLU A 98 -9.83 2.73 -18.06
C GLU A 98 -8.43 3.20 -18.48
N GLU A 99 -8.15 4.52 -18.43
CA GLU A 99 -6.81 5.04 -18.68
C GLU A 99 -5.85 4.65 -17.54
N VAL A 100 -6.33 4.60 -16.29
CA VAL A 100 -5.56 4.11 -15.14
C VAL A 100 -5.33 2.61 -15.25
N ARG A 101 -6.36 1.83 -15.61
CA ARG A 101 -6.27 0.37 -15.78
C ARG A 101 -5.35 -0.04 -16.93
N ALA A 102 -5.20 0.81 -17.95
CA ALA A 102 -4.23 0.61 -19.02
C ALA A 102 -2.78 0.75 -18.53
N ILE A 103 -2.53 1.61 -17.54
CA ILE A 103 -1.23 1.76 -16.88
C ILE A 103 -1.01 0.61 -15.89
N ASP A 104 -1.95 0.40 -14.98
CA ASP A 104 -1.89 -0.64 -13.96
C ASP A 104 -3.16 -1.50 -13.93
N PRO A 105 -3.19 -2.60 -14.69
CA PRO A 105 -4.31 -3.54 -14.65
C PRO A 105 -4.34 -4.37 -13.36
N ASN A 106 -3.23 -4.41 -12.61
CA ASN A 106 -3.08 -5.20 -11.39
C ASN A 106 -3.26 -4.37 -10.11
N GLY A 107 -3.62 -3.09 -10.24
CA GLY A 107 -3.94 -2.23 -9.11
C GLY A 107 -5.13 -2.75 -8.31
N GLU A 108 -5.26 -2.26 -7.07
CA GLU A 108 -6.34 -2.67 -6.19
C GLU A 108 -7.62 -1.88 -6.52
N TYR A 109 -8.52 -2.48 -7.30
CA TYR A 109 -9.81 -1.90 -7.69
C TYR A 109 -10.99 -2.54 -6.93
N LEU A 110 -10.92 -2.59 -5.60
CA LEU A 110 -11.95 -3.24 -4.74
C LEU A 110 -13.39 -2.77 -5.00
N PHE A 111 -13.57 -1.51 -5.42
CA PHE A 111 -14.90 -0.97 -5.73
C PHE A 111 -15.56 -1.62 -6.96
N LEU A 112 -14.78 -2.22 -7.87
CA LEU A 112 -15.32 -2.93 -9.04
C LEU A 112 -15.98 -4.26 -8.68
N SER A 113 -15.57 -4.89 -7.58
CA SER A 113 -16.07 -6.21 -7.16
C SER A 113 -17.10 -6.17 -6.04
N THR A 114 -17.08 -5.12 -5.20
CA THR A 114 -17.92 -5.06 -3.98
C THR A 114 -19.35 -4.57 -4.23
N GLY A 115 -19.63 -3.93 -5.37
CA GLY A 115 -20.95 -3.37 -5.68
C GLY A 115 -21.42 -2.25 -4.74
N ARG A 116 -20.54 -1.81 -3.82
CA ARG A 116 -20.81 -0.77 -2.84
C ARG A 116 -20.95 0.59 -3.53
N LYS A 117 -22.01 1.31 -3.19
CA LYS A 117 -22.27 2.68 -3.66
C LYS A 117 -22.16 3.73 -2.54
N ASP A 118 -21.97 3.26 -1.31
CA ASP A 118 -21.89 4.04 -0.07
C ASP A 118 -20.45 4.40 0.32
N ALA A 119 -19.45 3.95 -0.45
CA ALA A 119 -18.05 4.31 -0.29
C ALA A 119 -17.49 5.00 -1.54
N PRO A 120 -16.48 5.88 -1.38
CA PRO A 120 -15.73 6.41 -2.51
C PRO A 120 -15.14 5.30 -3.37
N LYS A 121 -15.18 5.48 -4.69
CA LYS A 121 -14.48 4.60 -5.63
C LYS A 121 -13.01 4.97 -5.57
N VAL A 122 -12.19 4.07 -5.04
CA VAL A 122 -10.75 4.31 -4.86
C VAL A 122 -9.95 3.12 -5.35
N SER A 123 -8.92 3.38 -6.15
CA SER A 123 -7.88 2.42 -6.47
C SER A 123 -6.58 2.72 -5.73
N SER A 124 -5.80 1.67 -5.46
CA SER A 124 -4.50 1.77 -4.80
C SER A 124 -3.43 1.04 -5.60
N HIS A 125 -2.27 1.68 -5.77
CA HIS A 125 -1.17 1.19 -6.60
C HIS A 125 0.13 1.31 -5.81
N TYR A 126 0.76 0.17 -5.54
CA TYR A 126 2.02 0.10 -4.82
C TYR A 126 3.15 0.05 -5.84
N THR A 127 4.15 0.90 -5.66
CA THR A 127 5.21 1.09 -6.64
C THR A 127 6.53 0.52 -6.13
N LYS A 128 7.40 0.17 -7.09
CA LYS A 128 8.71 -0.42 -6.84
C LYS A 128 9.64 0.51 -6.08
N ASP A 129 9.51 1.81 -6.28
CA ASP A 129 10.28 2.87 -5.62
C ASP A 129 9.68 3.30 -4.27
N GLY A 130 8.65 2.60 -3.78
CA GLY A 130 8.17 2.71 -2.40
C GLY A 130 7.07 3.76 -2.19
N TYR A 131 6.33 4.12 -3.23
CA TYR A 131 5.15 4.98 -3.16
C TYR A 131 3.85 4.18 -3.24
N LEU A 132 2.84 4.66 -2.52
CA LEU A 132 1.44 4.31 -2.68
C LEU A 132 0.75 5.45 -3.44
N ILE A 133 0.26 5.14 -4.64
CA ILE A 133 -0.58 6.04 -5.43
C ILE A 133 -2.03 5.66 -5.15
N THR A 134 -2.83 6.61 -4.69
CA THR A 134 -4.26 6.45 -4.41
C THR A 134 -5.06 7.35 -5.34
N ILE A 135 -5.96 6.76 -6.12
CA ILE A 135 -6.76 7.48 -7.11
C ILE A 135 -8.23 7.34 -6.72
N GLU A 136 -8.92 8.47 -6.62
CA GLU A 136 -10.35 8.54 -6.31
C GLU A 136 -11.13 8.94 -7.56
N TYR A 137 -12.27 8.28 -7.76
CA TYR A 137 -13.14 8.44 -8.91
C TYR A 137 -14.55 8.89 -8.51
N ASP A 138 -15.21 9.63 -9.40
CA ASP A 138 -16.63 9.94 -9.25
C ASP A 138 -17.54 8.78 -9.71
N VAL A 139 -18.85 9.02 -9.69
CA VAL A 139 -19.85 8.03 -10.09
C VAL A 139 -19.75 7.61 -11.56
N SER A 140 -19.14 8.45 -12.42
CA SER A 140 -18.93 8.23 -13.85
C SER A 140 -17.56 7.63 -14.16
N ASP A 141 -16.83 7.16 -13.13
CA ASP A 141 -15.50 6.59 -13.24
C ASP A 141 -14.44 7.58 -13.75
N VAL A 142 -14.63 8.87 -13.46
CA VAL A 142 -13.68 9.95 -13.78
C VAL A 142 -12.81 10.26 -12.56
N ILE A 143 -11.50 10.42 -12.77
CA ILE A 143 -10.54 10.80 -11.72
C ILE A 143 -10.88 12.18 -11.15
N ILE A 144 -11.11 12.23 -9.84
CA ILE A 144 -11.33 13.47 -9.08
C ILE A 144 -10.18 13.82 -8.14
N SER A 145 -9.37 12.84 -7.73
CA SER A 145 -8.20 13.04 -6.90
C SER A 145 -7.13 11.99 -7.18
N ILE A 146 -5.87 12.42 -7.15
CA ILE A 146 -4.68 11.56 -7.13
C ILE A 146 -3.88 11.99 -5.91
N LYS A 147 -3.50 11.03 -5.06
CA LYS A 147 -2.67 11.26 -3.89
C LYS A 147 -1.49 10.31 -3.93
N GLU A 148 -0.34 10.80 -3.53
CA GLU A 148 0.91 10.06 -3.49
C GLU A 148 1.46 10.14 -2.08
N GLU A 149 1.90 9.02 -1.54
CA GLU A 149 2.62 8.98 -0.28
C GLU A 149 3.66 7.88 -0.28
N LEU A 150 4.72 8.05 0.48
CA LEU A 150 5.66 6.95 0.73
C LEU A 150 4.98 5.88 1.58
N ILE A 151 5.23 4.61 1.23
CA ILE A 151 4.69 3.42 1.92
C ILE A 151 5.30 3.27 3.30
#